data_AF-A0A935HEX3-F1
#
_entry.id   AF-A0A935HEX3-F1
#
_cell.length_a   1.000
_cell.length_b   1.000
_cell.length_c   1.000
_cell.angle_alpha   90.00
_cell.angle_beta   90.00
_cell.angle_gamma   90.00
#
_symmetry.space_group_name_H-M   'P 1'
#
loop_
_entity.id
_entity.type
_entity.pdbx_description
1 polymer ?
#
loop_
_entity_poly.entity_id
_entity_poly.type
_entity_poly.pdbx_seq_one_letter_code
_entity_poly.pdbx_strand_id
1 'polypeptide(L)'
;MSELHQRLANGFPDRVAPTRASIPSDAKGITQWVAALPLANPLSASRVLLQGIHDLNGLRLDPSVRLHALETLRSPMAQLVAQADRQVIGSTFPLPHAKQQLGLQLREFHEAFALGYRTVVHDLCLPAGKLPFLKGGTAALASARAIDHYGESLLRGYLLYQTPSPGGVAVAA
;
A
#
# COMPACT_ATOMS: atom_id res chain seq x y z
N MET A 1 11.07 22.01 8.99
CA MET A 1 10.00 21.00 8.79
C MET A 1 9.55 20.53 10.16
N SER A 2 8.24 20.26 10.35
CA SER A 2 7.71 19.77 11.63
C SER A 2 8.17 18.34 11.90
N GLU A 3 8.37 17.97 13.16
CA GLU A 3 8.67 16.59 13.59
C GLU A 3 7.60 15.60 13.08
N LEU A 4 6.33 15.99 13.15
CA LEU A 4 5.21 15.16 12.65
C LEU A 4 5.32 14.90 11.14
N HIS A 5 5.79 15.89 10.37
CA HIS A 5 6.00 15.74 8.94
C HIS A 5 7.14 14.77 8.64
N GLN A 6 8.24 14.84 9.39
CA GLN A 6 9.36 13.90 9.27
C GLN A 6 8.95 12.46 9.61
N ARG A 7 8.09 12.28 10.63
CA ARG A 7 7.57 10.96 11.01
C ARG A 7 6.76 10.28 9.89
N LEU A 8 6.10 11.05 9.02
CA LEU A 8 5.38 10.49 7.88
C LEU A 8 6.32 9.78 6.89
N ALA A 9 7.58 10.23 6.78
CA ALA A 9 8.58 9.66 5.88
C ALA A 9 9.28 8.41 6.44
N ASN A 10 9.00 8.00 7.68
CA ASN A 10 9.67 6.87 8.30
C ASN A 10 9.41 5.56 7.52
N GLY A 11 10.47 4.85 7.12
CA GLY A 11 10.37 3.61 6.34
C GLY A 11 10.01 3.82 4.87
N PHE A 12 10.15 5.04 4.33
CA PHE A 12 10.07 5.25 2.88
C PHE A 12 11.29 4.59 2.20
N PRO A 13 11.09 3.92 1.05
CA PRO A 13 12.22 3.49 0.24
C PRO A 13 12.93 4.71 -0.36
N ASP A 14 14.13 4.50 -0.90
CA ASP A 14 14.76 5.50 -1.76
C ASP A 14 13.87 5.76 -2.98
N ARG A 15 13.62 7.06 -3.26
CA ARG A 15 12.69 7.47 -4.33
C ARG A 15 13.42 8.15 -5.48
N VAL A 16 13.17 7.65 -6.69
CA VAL A 16 13.78 8.13 -7.94
C VAL A 16 12.76 8.81 -8.85
N ALA A 17 13.22 9.62 -9.81
CA ALA A 17 12.31 10.16 -10.81
C ALA A 17 11.80 9.04 -11.74
N PRO A 18 10.55 9.12 -12.23
CA PRO A 18 10.02 8.12 -13.16
C PRO A 18 10.83 8.09 -14.45
N THR A 19 11.06 6.88 -14.96
CA THR A 19 11.74 6.62 -16.24
C THR A 19 10.80 5.89 -17.19
N ARG A 20 11.19 5.70 -18.46
CA ARG A 20 10.40 4.91 -19.42
C ARG A 20 10.22 3.44 -19.01
N ALA A 21 11.08 2.91 -18.15
CA ALA A 21 11.00 1.55 -17.63
C ALA A 21 10.16 1.44 -16.36
N SER A 22 9.78 2.57 -15.75
CA SER A 22 8.95 2.60 -14.55
C SER A 22 7.50 2.23 -14.86
N ILE A 23 6.76 1.78 -13.84
CA ILE A 23 5.30 1.67 -13.93
C ILE A 23 4.70 3.01 -14.42
N PRO A 24 3.68 3.00 -15.30
CA PRO A 24 3.10 4.24 -15.79
C PRO A 24 2.63 5.14 -14.66
N SER A 25 2.86 6.44 -14.82
CA SER A 25 2.52 7.46 -13.83
C SER A 25 1.52 8.48 -14.37
N ASP A 26 0.74 8.11 -15.40
CA ASP A 26 -0.37 8.89 -15.91
C ASP A 26 -1.66 8.06 -15.83
N ALA A 27 -2.81 8.72 -15.75
CA ALA A 27 -4.11 8.07 -15.54
C ALA A 27 -4.41 6.99 -16.58
N LYS A 28 -4.11 7.26 -17.86
CA LYS A 28 -4.35 6.32 -18.95
C LYS A 28 -3.42 5.13 -18.85
N GLY A 29 -2.13 5.37 -18.65
CA GLY A 29 -1.12 4.32 -18.50
C GLY A 29 -1.42 3.39 -17.32
N ILE A 30 -1.83 3.94 -16.17
CA ILE A 30 -2.19 3.12 -15.00
C ILE A 30 -3.43 2.28 -15.28
N THR A 31 -4.46 2.87 -15.89
CA THR A 31 -5.69 2.14 -16.25
C THR A 31 -5.38 0.99 -17.23
N GLN A 32 -4.54 1.23 -18.23
CA GLN A 32 -4.11 0.21 -19.19
C GLN A 32 -3.26 -0.88 -18.52
N TRP A 33 -2.34 -0.51 -17.63
CA TRP A 33 -1.53 -1.45 -16.88
C TRP A 33 -2.41 -2.34 -15.99
N VAL A 34 -3.42 -1.78 -15.31
CA VAL A 34 -4.39 -2.54 -14.51
C VAL A 34 -5.21 -3.48 -15.39
N ALA A 35 -5.67 -3.02 -16.55
CA ALA A 35 -6.42 -3.86 -17.49
C ALA A 35 -5.59 -5.03 -18.06
N ALA A 36 -4.26 -4.90 -18.07
CA ALA A 36 -3.33 -5.94 -18.52
C ALA A 36 -2.96 -6.96 -17.43
N LEU A 37 -3.49 -6.82 -16.20
CA LEU A 37 -3.23 -7.80 -15.13
C LEU A 37 -3.72 -9.19 -15.55
N PRO A 38 -2.95 -10.26 -15.29
CA PRO A 38 -3.31 -11.62 -15.66
C PRO A 38 -4.35 -12.21 -14.70
N LEU A 39 -5.54 -11.62 -14.64
CA LEU A 39 -6.60 -11.96 -13.66
C LEU A 39 -7.10 -13.42 -13.79
N ALA A 40 -6.86 -14.07 -14.92
CA ALA A 40 -7.10 -15.51 -15.11
C ALA A 40 -6.16 -16.39 -14.25
N ASN A 41 -5.04 -15.85 -13.76
CA ASN A 41 -4.12 -16.51 -12.85
C ASN A 41 -3.92 -15.63 -11.59
N PRO A 42 -4.69 -15.85 -10.51
CA PRO A 42 -4.62 -15.04 -9.29
C PRO A 42 -3.22 -14.96 -8.67
N LEU A 43 -2.43 -16.04 -8.76
CA LEU A 43 -1.08 -16.07 -8.23
C LEU A 43 -0.16 -15.13 -9.02
N SER A 44 -0.21 -15.18 -10.36
CA SER A 44 0.56 -14.25 -11.18
C SER A 44 0.06 -12.81 -11.03
N ALA A 45 -1.26 -12.60 -10.98
CA ALA A 45 -1.84 -11.28 -10.81
C ALA A 45 -1.42 -10.63 -9.49
N SER A 46 -1.40 -11.40 -8.39
CA SER A 46 -0.94 -10.89 -7.10
C SER A 46 0.54 -10.50 -7.11
N ARG A 47 1.43 -11.30 -7.71
CA ARG A 47 2.85 -10.94 -7.85
C ARG A 47 3.05 -9.66 -8.67
N VAL A 48 2.39 -9.55 -9.82
CA VAL A 48 2.49 -8.36 -10.67
C VAL A 48 1.95 -7.12 -9.96
N LEU A 49 0.81 -7.25 -9.26
CA LEU A 49 0.22 -6.14 -8.52
C LEU A 49 1.11 -5.67 -7.36
N LEU A 50 1.65 -6.61 -6.59
CA LEU A 50 2.53 -6.33 -5.47
C LEU A 50 3.83 -5.64 -5.92
N GLN A 51 4.43 -6.14 -7.01
CA GLN A 51 5.60 -5.49 -7.60
C GLN A 51 5.25 -4.08 -8.08
N GLY A 52 4.10 -3.89 -8.74
CA GLY A 52 3.67 -2.60 -9.23
C GLY A 52 3.47 -1.55 -8.13
N ILE A 53 2.92 -1.93 -6.97
CA ILE A 53 2.78 -1.01 -5.84
C ILE A 53 4.13 -0.68 -5.19
N HIS A 54 5.06 -1.64 -5.11
CA HIS A 54 6.43 -1.39 -4.64
C HIS A 54 7.18 -0.44 -5.58
N ASP A 55 7.09 -0.68 -6.89
CA ASP A 55 7.66 0.22 -7.90
C ASP A 55 7.08 1.62 -7.76
N LEU A 56 5.74 1.75 -7.64
CA LEU A 56 5.08 3.03 -7.43
C LEU A 56 5.58 3.74 -6.17
N ASN A 57 5.79 3.02 -5.07
CA ASN A 57 6.33 3.58 -3.81
C ASN A 57 7.77 4.09 -3.96
N GLY A 58 8.56 3.51 -4.86
CA GLY A 58 9.91 3.97 -5.21
C GLY A 58 9.98 5.17 -6.16
N LEU A 59 8.85 5.69 -6.66
CA LEU A 59 8.85 6.84 -7.57
C LEU A 59 8.65 8.18 -6.85
N ARG A 60 9.24 9.26 -7.37
CA ARG A 60 8.89 10.65 -7.03
C ARG A 60 7.82 11.12 -8.01
N LEU A 61 6.59 11.24 -7.52
CA LEU A 61 5.41 11.58 -8.30
C LEU A 61 4.68 12.76 -7.68
N ASP A 62 3.91 13.49 -8.48
CA ASP A 62 2.94 14.45 -7.95
C ASP A 62 1.93 13.72 -7.02
N PRO A 63 1.57 14.28 -5.86
CA PRO A 63 0.69 13.61 -4.90
C PRO A 63 -0.67 13.23 -5.49
N SER A 64 -1.22 14.03 -6.41
CA SER A 64 -2.51 13.74 -7.05
C SER A 64 -2.42 12.56 -8.02
N VAL A 65 -1.31 12.47 -8.75
CA VAL A 65 -0.99 11.34 -9.64
C VAL A 65 -0.84 10.05 -8.83
N ARG A 66 -0.05 10.09 -7.74
CA ARG A 66 0.11 8.94 -6.85
C ARG A 66 -1.23 8.49 -6.27
N LEU A 67 -2.05 9.41 -5.77
CA LEU A 67 -3.35 9.07 -5.20
C LEU A 67 -4.27 8.43 -6.24
N HIS A 68 -4.31 8.98 -7.46
CA HIS A 68 -5.09 8.40 -8.55
C HIS A 68 -4.63 6.97 -8.88
N ALA A 69 -3.32 6.74 -8.90
CA ALA A 69 -2.76 5.41 -9.12
C ALA A 69 -3.23 4.42 -8.04
N LEU A 70 -3.10 4.79 -6.77
CA LEU A 70 -3.49 3.95 -5.63
C LEU A 70 -4.99 3.61 -5.64
N GLU A 71 -5.86 4.59 -5.92
CA GLU A 71 -7.30 4.34 -6.00
C GLU A 71 -7.67 3.45 -7.20
N THR A 72 -6.93 3.54 -8.30
CA THR A 72 -7.13 2.66 -9.47
C THR A 72 -6.70 1.22 -9.16
N LEU A 73 -5.58 1.04 -8.46
CA LEU A 73 -5.07 -0.27 -8.03
C LEU A 73 -5.91 -0.93 -6.91
N ARG A 74 -6.75 -0.15 -6.22
CA ARG A 74 -7.55 -0.63 -5.08
C ARG A 74 -8.56 -1.71 -5.48
N SER A 75 -9.17 -1.60 -6.65
CA SER A 75 -10.16 -2.58 -7.12
C SER A 75 -9.57 -3.97 -7.37
N PRO A 76 -8.51 -4.14 -8.20
CA PRO A 76 -7.89 -5.46 -8.38
C PRO A 76 -7.27 -5.99 -7.08
N MET A 77 -6.74 -5.13 -6.21
CA MET A 77 -6.26 -5.53 -4.89
C MET A 77 -7.39 -6.16 -4.04
N ALA A 78 -8.53 -5.48 -3.93
CA ALA A 78 -9.66 -5.99 -3.15
C ALA A 78 -10.18 -7.34 -3.67
N GLN A 79 -10.17 -7.54 -4.99
CA GLN A 79 -10.55 -8.82 -5.59
C GLN A 79 -9.59 -9.95 -5.20
N LEU A 80 -8.27 -9.69 -5.23
CA LEU A 80 -7.25 -10.66 -4.84
C LEU A 80 -7.30 -10.97 -3.35
N VAL A 81 -7.47 -9.95 -2.50
CA VAL A 81 -7.64 -10.12 -1.05
C VAL A 81 -8.86 -10.98 -0.75
N ALA A 82 -10.02 -10.66 -1.34
CA ALA A 82 -11.24 -11.45 -1.12
C ALA A 82 -11.14 -12.91 -1.62
N GLN A 83 -10.36 -13.16 -2.68
CA GLN A 83 -10.06 -14.53 -3.13
C GLN A 83 -9.16 -15.27 -2.16
N ALA A 84 -8.15 -14.61 -1.60
CA ALA A 84 -7.23 -15.19 -0.65
C ALA A 84 -7.88 -15.43 0.73
N ASP A 85 -8.65 -14.48 1.24
CA ASP A 85 -9.32 -14.58 2.54
C ASP A 85 -10.28 -15.78 2.58
N ARG A 86 -10.99 -16.09 1.48
CA ARG A 86 -11.83 -17.30 1.38
C ARG A 86 -11.07 -18.61 1.59
N GLN A 87 -9.76 -18.63 1.34
CA GLN A 87 -8.92 -19.81 1.58
C GLN A 87 -8.44 -19.89 3.03
N VAL A 88 -8.41 -18.77 3.73
CA VAL A 88 -7.92 -18.65 5.12
C VAL A 88 -9.06 -18.81 6.14
N ILE A 89 -10.24 -18.25 5.85
CA ILE A 89 -11.44 -18.34 6.71
C ILE A 89 -11.80 -19.79 7.01
N GLY A 90 -12.11 -20.09 8.27
CA GLY A 90 -12.52 -21.42 8.72
C GLY A 90 -11.38 -22.40 8.99
N SER A 91 -10.13 -21.95 8.95
CA SER A 91 -8.97 -22.78 9.28
C SER A 91 -8.78 -22.92 10.80
N THR A 92 -8.35 -24.10 11.24
CA THR A 92 -7.87 -24.31 12.61
C THR A 92 -6.53 -23.60 12.81
N PHE A 93 -6.32 -23.07 14.02
CA PHE A 93 -5.05 -22.46 14.43
C PHE A 93 -4.15 -23.47 15.14
N PRO A 94 -2.81 -23.43 14.93
CA PRO A 94 -2.10 -22.52 14.03
C PRO A 94 -2.36 -22.82 12.55
N LEU A 95 -2.34 -21.77 11.71
CA LEU A 95 -2.60 -21.91 10.28
C LEU A 95 -1.60 -22.88 9.62
N PRO A 96 -2.00 -23.73 8.66
CA PRO A 96 -1.08 -24.51 7.85
C PRO A 96 -0.10 -23.61 7.08
N HIS A 97 1.13 -24.07 6.84
CA HIS A 97 2.20 -23.28 6.21
C HIS A 97 1.76 -22.54 4.93
N ALA A 98 1.04 -23.21 4.02
CA ALA A 98 0.54 -22.58 2.79
C ALA A 98 -0.38 -21.38 3.05
N LYS A 99 -1.26 -21.47 4.08
CA LYS A 99 -2.16 -20.39 4.46
C LYS A 99 -1.43 -19.28 5.23
N GLN A 100 -0.38 -19.62 5.97
CA GLN A 100 0.51 -18.65 6.59
C GLN A 100 1.20 -17.78 5.54
N GLN A 101 1.75 -18.40 4.48
CA GLN A 101 2.37 -17.68 3.36
C GLN A 101 1.38 -16.76 2.64
N LEU A 102 0.14 -17.23 2.44
CA LEU A 102 -0.92 -16.40 1.87
C LEU A 102 -1.24 -15.19 2.77
N GLY A 103 -1.37 -15.40 4.08
CA GLY A 103 -1.60 -14.32 5.04
C GLY A 103 -0.46 -13.30 5.08
N LEU A 104 0.80 -13.77 5.00
CA LEU A 104 2.00 -12.93 4.89
C LEU A 104 1.94 -12.03 3.65
N GLN A 105 1.61 -12.63 2.49
CA GLN A 105 1.48 -11.88 1.25
C GLN A 105 0.36 -10.82 1.32
N LEU A 106 -0.78 -11.16 1.91
CA LEU A 106 -1.87 -10.20 2.12
C LEU A 106 -1.46 -9.04 3.04
N ARG A 107 -0.75 -9.35 4.13
CA ARG A 107 -0.20 -8.34 5.02
C ARG A 107 0.73 -7.39 4.26
N GLU A 108 1.61 -7.93 3.42
CA GLU A 108 2.53 -7.13 2.59
C GLU A 108 1.79 -6.19 1.62
N PHE A 109 0.71 -6.65 0.99
CA PHE A 109 -0.15 -5.78 0.18
C PHE A 109 -0.67 -4.59 0.98
N HIS A 110 -1.25 -4.85 2.15
CA HIS A 110 -1.79 -3.79 3.00
C HIS A 110 -0.69 -2.82 3.45
N GLU A 111 0.49 -3.31 3.83
CA GLU A 111 1.63 -2.46 4.19
C GLU A 111 2.09 -1.58 3.02
N ALA A 112 2.20 -2.14 1.80
CA ALA A 112 2.62 -1.41 0.61
C ALA A 112 1.60 -0.33 0.20
N PHE A 113 0.30 -0.60 0.28
CA PHE A 113 -0.74 0.41 0.01
C PHE A 113 -0.75 1.50 1.09
N ALA A 114 -0.65 1.13 2.37
CA ALA A 114 -0.61 2.08 3.47
C ALA A 114 0.56 3.06 3.33
N LEU A 115 1.75 2.54 2.97
CA LEU A 115 2.93 3.33 2.66
C LEU A 115 2.67 4.31 1.51
N GLY A 116 2.04 3.85 0.43
CA GLY A 116 1.70 4.69 -0.73
C GLY A 116 0.77 5.84 -0.36
N TYR A 117 -0.30 5.59 0.39
CA TYR A 117 -1.22 6.64 0.82
C TYR A 117 -0.57 7.61 1.81
N ARG A 118 0.24 7.12 2.76
CA ARG A 118 1.01 7.97 3.67
C ARG A 118 2.00 8.86 2.91
N THR A 119 2.58 8.35 1.83
CA THR A 119 3.45 9.12 0.93
C THR A 119 2.71 10.29 0.28
N VAL A 120 1.45 10.11 -0.13
CA VAL A 120 0.60 11.22 -0.61
C VAL A 120 0.48 12.31 0.44
N VAL A 121 0.17 11.96 1.70
CA VAL A 121 0.01 12.92 2.80
C VAL A 121 1.33 13.66 3.08
N HIS A 122 2.45 12.94 3.10
CA HIS A 122 3.79 13.51 3.27
C HIS A 122 4.11 14.54 2.17
N ASP A 123 3.92 14.15 0.92
CA ASP A 123 4.32 14.96 -0.23
C ASP A 123 3.39 16.16 -0.44
N LEU A 124 2.11 16.06 -0.06
CA LEU A 124 1.18 17.21 -0.01
C LEU A 124 1.65 18.32 0.93
N CYS A 125 2.43 17.99 1.96
CA CYS A 125 2.95 18.97 2.90
C CYS A 125 4.24 19.65 2.41
N LEU A 126 4.85 19.21 1.31
CA LEU A 126 6.09 19.78 0.80
C LEU A 126 5.84 21.08 0.00
N PRO A 127 6.81 22.01 -0.03
CA PRO A 127 8.06 22.03 0.76
C PRO A 127 7.87 22.64 2.17
N ALA A 128 6.73 23.29 2.44
CA ALA A 128 6.50 24.10 3.63
C ALA A 128 6.33 23.30 4.94
N GLY A 129 6.19 21.97 4.85
CA GLY A 129 5.84 21.09 5.98
C GLY A 129 4.43 21.33 6.52
N LYS A 130 3.55 21.96 5.74
CA LYS A 130 2.16 22.29 6.10
C LYS A 130 1.24 21.92 4.95
N LEU A 131 0.06 21.40 5.28
CA LEU A 131 -0.95 21.05 4.30
C LEU A 131 -1.56 22.32 3.66
N PRO A 132 -1.58 22.44 2.33
CA PRO A 132 -2.28 23.54 1.66
C PRO A 132 -3.78 23.49 1.91
N PHE A 133 -4.41 24.66 2.12
CA PHE A 133 -5.84 24.78 2.46
C PHE A 133 -6.77 24.00 1.50
N LEU A 134 -6.52 24.06 0.19
CA LEU A 134 -7.33 23.39 -0.83
C LEU A 134 -7.07 21.87 -0.96
N LYS A 135 -6.11 21.31 -0.21
CA LYS A 135 -5.74 19.89 -0.25
C LYS A 135 -6.27 19.09 0.94
N GLY A 136 -7.10 19.70 1.80
CA GLY A 136 -7.72 19.08 2.97
C GLY A 136 -8.43 17.76 2.64
N GLY A 137 -9.33 17.76 1.65
CA GLY A 137 -10.06 16.55 1.26
C GLY A 137 -9.17 15.43 0.73
N THR A 138 -8.15 15.77 -0.07
CA THR A 138 -7.18 14.80 -0.59
C THR A 138 -6.36 14.17 0.54
N ALA A 139 -5.87 14.98 1.48
CA ALA A 139 -5.13 14.49 2.64
C ALA A 139 -6.00 13.65 3.57
N ALA A 140 -7.26 14.03 3.80
CA ALA A 140 -8.20 13.26 4.61
C ALA A 140 -8.47 11.89 3.98
N LEU A 141 -8.75 11.83 2.67
CA LEU A 141 -8.94 10.57 1.96
C LEU A 141 -7.71 9.68 2.05
N ALA A 142 -6.52 10.22 1.73
CA ALA A 142 -5.28 9.45 1.79
C ALA A 142 -4.97 8.97 3.22
N SER A 143 -5.23 9.80 4.23
CA SER A 143 -5.03 9.41 5.63
C SER A 143 -5.98 8.29 6.06
N ALA A 144 -7.28 8.40 5.74
CA ALA A 144 -8.25 7.36 6.03
C ALA A 144 -7.86 6.03 5.36
N ARG A 145 -7.47 6.07 4.08
CA ARG A 145 -6.99 4.89 3.35
C ARG A 145 -5.74 4.28 3.99
N ALA A 146 -4.78 5.10 4.40
CA ALA A 146 -3.57 4.60 5.07
C ALA A 146 -3.93 3.90 6.38
N ILE A 147 -4.83 4.49 7.19
CA ILE A 147 -5.30 3.92 8.45
C ILE A 147 -6.01 2.58 8.22
N ASP A 148 -6.93 2.52 7.26
CA ASP A 148 -7.65 1.29 6.91
C ASP A 148 -6.66 0.16 6.56
N HIS A 149 -5.70 0.43 5.68
CA HIS A 149 -4.70 -0.56 5.29
C HIS A 149 -3.77 -0.95 6.44
N TYR A 150 -3.35 -0.02 7.30
CA TYR A 150 -2.57 -0.38 8.48
C TYR A 150 -3.37 -1.24 9.46
N GLY A 151 -4.66 -0.95 9.67
CA GLY A 151 -5.55 -1.79 10.49
C GLY A 151 -5.66 -3.22 9.96
N GLU A 152 -5.82 -3.36 8.65
CA GLU A 152 -5.89 -4.66 7.97
C GLU A 152 -4.55 -5.43 8.02
N SER A 153 -3.41 -4.73 7.95
CA SER A 153 -2.09 -5.34 8.16
C SER A 153 -1.93 -5.85 9.60
N LEU A 154 -2.30 -5.04 10.59
CA LEU A 154 -2.25 -5.42 12.01
C LEU A 154 -3.12 -6.65 12.29
N LEU A 155 -4.36 -6.65 11.80
CA LEU A 155 -5.28 -7.78 11.94
C LEU A 155 -4.67 -9.08 11.41
N ARG A 156 -4.06 -9.04 10.22
CA ARG A 156 -3.38 -10.20 9.63
C ARG A 156 -2.15 -10.63 10.42
N GLY A 157 -1.38 -9.68 10.94
CA GLY A 157 -0.27 -9.95 11.87
C GLY A 157 -0.74 -10.75 13.09
N TYR A 158 -1.85 -10.35 13.72
CA TYR A 158 -2.45 -11.07 14.84
C TYR A 158 -2.92 -12.48 14.47
N LEU A 159 -3.62 -12.64 13.34
CA LEU A 159 -4.09 -13.96 12.87
C LEU A 159 -2.93 -14.92 12.59
N LEU A 160 -1.76 -14.40 12.22
CA LEU A 160 -0.56 -15.17 11.94
C LEU A 160 0.35 -15.35 13.16
N TYR A 161 -0.02 -14.82 14.33
CA TYR A 161 0.83 -14.77 15.52
C TYR A 161 2.20 -14.13 15.27
N GLN A 162 2.25 -13.12 14.40
CA GLN A 162 3.47 -12.38 14.09
C GLN A 162 3.59 -11.14 14.96
N THR A 163 4.83 -10.76 15.25
CA THR A 163 5.12 -9.46 15.83
C THR A 163 4.74 -8.33 14.84
N PRO A 164 4.16 -7.21 15.35
CA PRO A 164 3.91 -6.03 14.54
C PRO A 164 5.20 -5.53 13.89
N SER A 165 5.11 -5.05 12.65
CA SER A 165 6.24 -4.40 11.98
C SER A 165 6.60 -3.10 12.72
N PRO A 166 7.88 -2.68 12.80
CA PRO A 166 8.32 -1.53 13.63
C PRO A 166 7.70 -0.15 13.31
N GLY A 167 6.75 -0.04 12.37
CA GLY A 167 6.03 1.20 12.06
C GLY A 167 4.75 1.44 12.86
N GLY A 168 4.29 0.48 13.66
CA GLY A 168 3.13 0.60 14.55
C GLY A 168 3.52 0.30 15.99
N VAL A 169 4.18 1.27 16.64
CA VAL A 169 4.56 1.24 18.07
C VAL A 169 5.03 -0.13 18.57
N ALA A 170 6.24 -0.53 18.17
CA ALA A 170 7.02 -1.45 18.98
C ALA A 170 7.95 -0.60 19.87
N VAL A 171 7.45 -0.19 21.04
CA VAL A 171 8.35 0.10 22.15
C VAL A 171 8.82 -1.27 22.62
N ALA A 172 10.09 -1.57 22.36
CA ALA A 172 10.74 -2.78 22.81
C ALA A 172 10.64 -2.89 24.34
N ALA A 173 10.34 -4.11 24.80
CA ALA A 173 10.45 -4.51 26.20
C ALA A 173 11.91 -4.49 26.68
#